data_AF-A0A7J7LXC8-F1
#
_entry.id   AF-A0A7J7LXC8-F1
#
_cell.length_a   1.000
_cell.length_b   1.000
_cell.length_c   1.000
_cell.angle_alpha   90.00
_cell.angle_beta   90.00
_cell.angle_gamma   90.00
#
_symmetry.space_group_name_H-M   'P 1'
#
loop_
_entity.id
_entity.type
_entity.pdbx_description
1 polymer ?
#
loop_
_entity_poly.entity_id
_entity_poly.type
_entity_poly.pdbx_seq_one_letter_code
_entity_poly.pdbx_strand_id
1 'polypeptide(L)'
;MGDAFIILKSIKGVINGVNIVDNMFSGSGKGIDIVQINGNFGNIDQVVIDQNNAQGMNLKATVARGFTQGNGTSWRVDFIRVLLFLNKIRHVQYSLSTSESFPNHALGNVSGNSVLVESNVAMPADVYVTVD
;
A
#
# COMPACT_ATOMS: atom_id res chain seq x y z
N MET A 1 0.78 12.62 23.77
CA MET A 1 0.71 12.85 22.30
C MET A 1 -0.76 12.88 21.92
N GLY A 2 -1.13 13.66 20.89
CA GLY A 2 -2.50 14.17 20.70
C GLY A 2 -3.46 13.30 19.89
N ASP A 3 -2.98 12.21 19.26
CA ASP A 3 -3.81 11.30 18.43
C ASP A 3 -4.65 12.04 17.38
N ALA A 4 -4.12 13.12 16.78
CA ALA A 4 -4.84 13.89 15.76
C ALA A 4 -4.88 13.10 14.44
N PHE A 5 -6.04 13.04 13.80
CA PHE A 5 -6.25 12.30 12.55
C PHE A 5 -7.29 12.98 11.65
N ILE A 6 -7.36 12.53 10.39
CA ILE A 6 -8.34 13.00 9.40
C ILE A 6 -9.40 11.91 9.19
N ILE A 7 -10.67 12.29 9.16
CA ILE A 7 -11.76 11.39 8.74
C ILE A 7 -12.26 11.81 7.36
N LEU A 8 -12.18 10.90 6.40
CA LEU A 8 -12.85 11.00 5.11
C LEU A 8 -14.25 10.43 5.23
N LYS A 9 -15.25 11.31 5.26
CA LYS A 9 -16.66 10.93 5.34
C LYS A 9 -17.26 10.77 3.95
N SER A 10 -17.80 9.59 3.66
CA SER A 10 -18.48 9.33 2.40
C SER A 10 -19.84 10.01 2.36
N ILE A 11 -20.05 10.84 1.33
CA ILE A 11 -21.35 11.42 0.97
C ILE A 11 -21.69 10.91 -0.41
N LYS A 12 -22.78 10.14 -0.52
CA LYS A 12 -23.20 9.46 -1.76
C LYS A 12 -22.15 8.52 -2.38
N GLY A 13 -21.16 8.07 -1.62
CA GLY A 13 -20.16 7.12 -2.11
C GLY A 13 -19.03 7.73 -2.94
N VAL A 14 -18.87 9.05 -2.96
CA VAL A 14 -17.92 9.76 -3.83
C VAL A 14 -16.86 10.50 -3.02
N ILE A 15 -15.61 10.40 -3.45
CA ILE A 15 -14.52 11.30 -3.09
C ILE A 15 -13.74 11.69 -4.36
N ASN A 16 -13.49 12.99 -4.52
CA ASN A 16 -12.74 13.51 -5.65
C ASN A 16 -11.88 14.70 -5.22
N GLY A 17 -10.62 14.74 -5.67
CA GLY A 17 -9.74 15.91 -5.54
C GLY A 17 -9.29 16.18 -4.11
N VAL A 18 -8.60 15.22 -3.49
CA VAL A 18 -8.12 15.34 -2.10
C VAL A 18 -6.65 14.95 -2.02
N ASN A 19 -5.82 15.85 -1.51
CA ASN A 19 -4.41 15.59 -1.21
C ASN A 19 -4.17 15.69 0.30
N ILE A 20 -3.63 14.62 0.88
CA ILE A 20 -3.10 14.58 2.25
C ILE A 20 -1.65 14.14 2.11
N VAL A 21 -0.76 15.12 1.91
CA VAL A 21 0.65 14.89 1.60
C VAL A 21 1.54 15.74 2.49
N ASP A 22 2.74 15.22 2.77
CA ASP A 22 3.80 15.93 3.50
C ASP A 22 3.39 16.40 4.92
N ASN A 23 2.47 15.68 5.57
CA ASN A 23 2.06 15.97 6.95
C ASN A 23 2.83 15.11 7.96
N MET A 24 2.91 15.60 9.20
CA MET A 24 3.42 14.86 10.35
C MET A 24 2.30 14.62 11.37
N PHE A 25 2.09 13.36 11.70
CA PHE A 25 1.11 12.92 12.70
C PHE A 25 1.84 12.32 13.90
N SER A 26 1.31 12.58 15.11
CA SER A 26 1.90 12.10 16.35
C SER A 26 0.83 11.66 17.35
N GLY A 27 0.98 10.45 17.88
CA GLY A 27 -0.04 9.79 18.70
C GLY A 27 0.52 8.95 19.83
N SER A 28 -0.40 8.38 20.60
CA SER A 28 -0.18 7.70 21.87
C SER A 28 0.27 6.24 21.74
N GLY A 29 0.41 5.71 20.50
CA GLY A 29 0.74 4.31 20.26
C GLY A 29 -0.45 3.36 20.33
N LYS A 30 -1.69 3.87 20.43
CA LYS A 30 -2.92 3.06 20.57
C LYS A 30 -3.47 2.51 19.24
N GLY A 31 -2.67 2.53 18.18
CA GLY A 31 -3.07 2.04 16.86
C GLY A 31 -4.11 2.92 16.16
N ILE A 32 -4.08 4.24 16.39
CA ILE A 32 -4.94 5.19 15.66
C ILE A 32 -4.36 5.42 14.27
N ASP A 33 -5.18 5.28 13.24
CA ASP A 33 -4.81 5.58 11.85
C ASP A 33 -4.78 7.09 11.60
N ILE A 34 -3.78 7.58 10.85
CA ILE A 34 -3.67 9.01 10.50
C ILE A 34 -4.80 9.52 9.60
N VAL A 35 -5.37 8.63 8.78
CA VAL A 35 -6.53 8.87 7.94
C VAL A 35 -7.49 7.70 8.10
N GLN A 36 -8.77 8.01 8.34
CA GLN A 36 -9.82 7.02 8.53
C GLN A 36 -10.94 7.24 7.52
N ILE A 37 -11.64 6.17 7.18
CA ILE A 37 -12.84 6.23 6.35
C ILE A 37 -14.08 6.09 7.24
N ASN A 38 -15.07 6.95 7.03
CA ASN A 38 -16.41 6.79 7.56
C ASN A 38 -17.40 6.59 6.41
N GLY A 39 -17.93 5.37 6.31
CA GLY A 39 -18.81 4.93 5.22
C GLY A 39 -18.07 4.15 4.14
N ASN A 40 -18.70 3.97 2.98
CA ASN A 40 -18.10 3.26 1.84
C ASN A 40 -17.92 4.23 0.66
N PHE A 41 -16.77 4.15 -0.01
CA PHE A 41 -16.48 4.91 -1.23
C PHE A 41 -16.55 3.98 -2.44
N GLY A 42 -17.54 4.19 -3.30
CA GLY A 42 -17.67 3.46 -4.57
C GLY A 42 -16.89 4.12 -5.69
N ASN A 43 -16.87 5.45 -5.71
CA ASN A 43 -16.17 6.27 -6.68
C ASN A 43 -15.06 7.07 -5.99
N ILE A 44 -13.82 6.76 -6.34
CA ILE A 44 -12.60 7.38 -5.82
C ILE A 44 -11.82 7.88 -7.02
N ASP A 45 -11.63 9.19 -7.09
CA ASP A 45 -10.92 9.84 -8.18
C ASP A 45 -10.00 10.93 -7.63
N GLN A 46 -8.80 11.08 -8.19
CA GLN A 46 -7.84 12.12 -7.80
C GLN A 46 -7.64 12.27 -6.26
N VAL A 47 -7.50 11.14 -5.55
CA VAL A 47 -7.20 11.12 -4.12
C VAL A 47 -5.76 10.67 -3.91
N VAL A 48 -4.95 11.52 -3.29
CA VAL A 48 -3.55 11.23 -2.99
C VAL A 48 -3.32 11.34 -1.48
N ILE A 49 -2.90 10.23 -0.88
CA ILE A 49 -2.42 10.20 0.49
C ILE A 49 -1.03 9.57 0.44
N ASP A 50 0.00 10.38 0.58
CA ASP A 50 1.38 9.93 0.39
C ASP A 50 2.36 10.81 1.17
N GLN A 51 3.59 10.32 1.39
CA GLN A 51 4.70 11.05 2.02
C GLN A 51 4.38 11.63 3.42
N ASN A 52 3.37 11.11 4.10
CA ASN A 52 3.09 11.48 5.48
C ASN A 52 4.00 10.70 6.45
N ASN A 53 4.36 11.31 7.57
CA ASN A 53 5.07 10.66 8.67
C ASN A 53 4.10 10.45 9.85
N ALA A 54 4.18 9.29 10.50
CA ALA A 54 3.35 8.93 11.64
C ALA A 54 4.23 8.39 12.78
N GLN A 55 4.26 9.10 13.91
CA GLN A 55 4.90 8.63 15.13
C GLN A 55 3.84 8.19 16.14
N GLY A 56 3.84 6.91 16.55
CA GLY A 56 2.86 6.37 17.50
C GLY A 56 1.42 6.28 16.93
N MET A 57 1.28 6.27 15.61
CA MET A 57 0.03 6.14 14.84
C MET A 57 0.28 5.24 13.63
N ASN A 58 -0.77 4.70 13.03
CA ASN A 58 -0.62 3.86 11.83
C ASN A 58 -0.66 4.75 10.58
N LEU A 59 0.33 4.57 9.71
CA LEU A 59 0.36 5.21 8.41
C LEU A 59 -0.77 4.68 7.52
N LYS A 60 -1.44 5.59 6.81
CA LYS A 60 -2.39 5.27 5.75
C LYS A 60 -2.02 6.04 4.49
N ALA A 61 -2.20 5.39 3.34
CA ALA A 61 -1.78 5.94 2.07
C ALA A 61 -2.68 5.44 0.92
N THR A 62 -2.58 6.10 -0.22
CA THR A 62 -3.06 5.59 -1.52
C THR A 62 -1.91 5.08 -2.37
N VAL A 63 -0.69 5.52 -2.09
CA VAL A 63 0.55 5.02 -2.69
C VAL A 63 1.34 4.28 -1.62
N ALA A 64 1.86 3.09 -1.94
CA ALA A 64 2.64 2.32 -0.97
C ALA A 64 3.83 1.63 -1.62
N ARG A 65 4.90 1.45 -0.82
CA ARG A 65 6.09 0.69 -1.18
C ARG A 65 6.27 -0.46 -0.21
N GLY A 66 6.63 -1.62 -0.74
CA GLY A 66 6.77 -2.84 0.02
C GLY A 66 7.93 -3.68 -0.50
N PHE A 67 8.38 -4.58 0.36
CA PHE A 67 9.52 -5.44 0.10
C PHE A 67 9.24 -6.83 0.66
N THR A 68 9.72 -7.84 -0.04
CA THR A 68 9.78 -9.20 0.47
C THR A 68 11.00 -9.90 -0.10
N GLN A 69 11.54 -10.85 0.65
CA GLN A 69 12.69 -11.66 0.28
C GLN A 69 12.34 -13.13 0.50
N GLY A 70 12.89 -14.01 -0.32
CA GLY A 70 12.68 -15.45 -0.14
C GLY A 70 13.28 -16.28 -1.24
N ASN A 71 13.39 -17.59 -0.98
CA ASN A 71 13.76 -18.58 -1.97
C ASN A 71 12.52 -19.36 -2.42
N GLY A 72 12.16 -19.25 -3.68
CA GLY A 72 10.99 -19.93 -4.23
C GLY A 72 10.63 -19.44 -5.62
N THR A 73 9.43 -19.79 -6.05
CA THR A 73 8.86 -19.37 -7.35
C THR A 73 7.88 -18.21 -7.22
N SER A 74 7.57 -17.75 -6.01
CA SER A 74 6.62 -16.66 -5.80
C SER A 74 6.92 -15.83 -4.56
N TRP A 75 6.57 -14.54 -4.65
CA TRP A 75 6.79 -13.54 -3.61
C TRP A 75 5.54 -12.69 -3.47
N ARG A 76 5.00 -12.64 -2.25
CA ARG A 76 3.81 -11.85 -1.93
C ARG A 76 4.20 -10.63 -1.11
N VAL A 77 3.74 -9.46 -1.53
CA VAL A 77 3.86 -8.20 -0.81
C VAL A 77 2.45 -7.73 -0.42
N ASP A 78 2.23 -7.56 0.88
CA ASP A 78 0.92 -7.20 1.43
C ASP A 78 0.89 -5.72 1.85
N PHE A 79 -0.16 -5.02 1.44
CA PHE A 79 -0.39 -3.61 1.72
C PHE A 79 -1.68 -3.35 2.49
N ILE A 80 -2.34 -4.38 3.05
CA ILE A 80 -3.67 -4.26 3.69
C ILE A 80 -3.67 -3.28 4.86
N ARG A 81 -2.53 -3.14 5.54
CA ARG A 81 -2.39 -2.24 6.69
C ARG A 81 -2.13 -0.78 6.29
N VAL A 82 -1.63 -0.54 5.08
CA VAL A 82 -1.17 0.78 4.62
C VAL A 82 -2.17 1.41 3.66
N LEU A 83 -2.64 0.67 2.67
CA LEU A 83 -3.57 1.21 1.69
C LEU A 83 -4.94 1.47 2.32
N LEU A 84 -5.41 2.71 2.18
CA LEU A 84 -6.65 3.17 2.81
C LEU A 84 -7.88 2.53 2.16
N PHE A 85 -7.88 2.37 0.83
CA PHE A 85 -8.99 1.76 0.09
C PHE A 85 -8.68 0.30 -0.26
N LEU A 86 -9.63 -0.59 0.02
CA LEU A 86 -9.49 -2.01 -0.29
C LEU A 86 -9.72 -2.28 -1.78
N ASN A 87 -8.84 -3.08 -2.39
CA ASN A 87 -8.92 -3.55 -3.77
C ASN A 87 -9.01 -2.41 -4.79
N LYS A 88 -8.24 -1.34 -4.57
CA LYS A 88 -8.19 -0.16 -5.46
C LYS A 88 -6.83 0.10 -6.11
N ILE A 89 -5.89 -0.84 -5.98
CA ILE A 89 -4.61 -0.79 -6.72
C ILE A 89 -4.91 -0.77 -8.22
N ARG A 90 -4.47 0.28 -8.91
CA ARG A 90 -4.58 0.47 -10.36
C ARG A 90 -3.26 0.21 -11.06
N HIS A 91 -2.16 0.61 -10.44
CA HIS A 91 -0.83 0.44 -11.01
C HIS A 91 0.07 -0.32 -10.06
N VAL A 92 0.90 -1.20 -10.63
CA VAL A 92 1.93 -1.95 -9.92
C VAL A 92 3.23 -1.78 -10.69
N GLN A 93 4.26 -1.35 -9.99
CA GLN A 93 5.64 -1.40 -10.46
C GLN A 93 6.41 -2.31 -9.52
N TYR A 94 7.22 -3.21 -10.08
CA TYR A 94 8.08 -4.06 -9.26
C TYR A 94 9.47 -4.20 -9.88
N SER A 95 10.42 -4.53 -9.01
CA SER A 95 11.75 -4.98 -9.41
C SER A 95 12.06 -6.28 -8.68
N LEU A 96 12.76 -7.18 -9.37
CA LEU A 96 13.24 -8.45 -8.83
C LEU A 96 14.76 -8.43 -8.91
N SER A 97 15.42 -8.64 -7.77
CA SER A 97 16.87 -8.70 -7.66
C SER A 97 17.29 -10.10 -7.23
N THR A 98 18.19 -10.71 -7.98
CA THR A 98 18.73 -12.05 -7.71
C THR A 98 20.19 -12.12 -8.19
N SER A 99 21.02 -12.95 -7.56
CA SER A 99 22.44 -13.12 -7.87
C SER A 99 22.77 -14.39 -8.64
N GLU A 100 21.82 -15.32 -8.79
CA GLU A 100 22.13 -16.69 -9.21
C GLU A 100 21.60 -17.05 -10.61
N SER A 101 20.64 -16.29 -11.15
CA SER A 101 20.03 -16.64 -12.45
C SER A 101 19.26 -15.48 -13.11
N PHE A 102 18.75 -15.72 -14.32
CA PHE A 102 17.88 -14.81 -15.07
C PHE A 102 16.52 -15.50 -15.33
N PRO A 103 15.60 -15.53 -14.36
CA PRO A 103 14.29 -16.14 -14.57
C PRO A 103 13.44 -15.37 -15.57
N ASN A 104 12.48 -16.07 -16.16
CA ASN A 104 11.27 -15.41 -16.65
C ASN A 104 10.38 -15.15 -15.43
N HIS A 105 10.11 -13.88 -15.16
CA HIS A 105 9.25 -13.46 -14.06
C HIS A 105 8.09 -12.61 -14.56
N ALA A 106 6.98 -12.61 -13.84
CA ALA A 106 5.82 -11.80 -14.16
C ALA A 106 5.09 -11.34 -12.90
N LEU A 107 4.32 -10.26 -13.06
CA LEU A 107 3.23 -9.96 -12.14
C LEU A 107 2.18 -11.07 -12.24
N GLY A 108 1.90 -11.72 -11.11
CA GLY A 108 0.83 -12.70 -10.97
C GLY A 108 -0.48 -12.01 -10.59
N ASN A 109 -1.02 -12.35 -9.42
CA ASN A 109 -2.29 -11.80 -8.93
C ASN A 109 -2.13 -10.51 -8.11
N VAL A 110 -3.10 -9.59 -8.25
CA VAL A 110 -3.26 -8.40 -7.41
C VAL A 110 -4.66 -8.45 -6.77
N SER A 111 -4.72 -8.82 -5.50
CA SER A 111 -5.99 -9.00 -4.78
C SER A 111 -5.82 -8.77 -3.29
N GLY A 112 -6.85 -8.25 -2.61
CA GLY A 112 -6.80 -8.02 -1.17
C GLY A 112 -5.75 -7.00 -0.73
N ASN A 113 -5.44 -6.01 -1.58
CA ASN A 113 -4.28 -5.13 -1.42
C ASN A 113 -2.95 -5.90 -1.29
N SER A 114 -2.84 -7.03 -1.97
CA SER A 114 -1.65 -7.86 -2.00
C SER A 114 -1.21 -8.08 -3.44
N VAL A 115 0.09 -8.00 -3.67
CA VAL A 115 0.72 -8.20 -4.98
C VAL A 115 1.52 -9.50 -4.94
N LEU A 116 1.28 -10.37 -5.92
CA LEU A 116 2.05 -11.59 -6.13
C LEU A 116 2.96 -11.41 -7.35
N VAL A 117 4.24 -11.66 -7.17
CA VAL A 117 5.22 -11.79 -8.26
C VAL A 117 5.62 -13.26 -8.35
N GLU A 118 5.71 -13.78 -9.57
CA GLU A 118 6.01 -15.20 -9.83
C GLU A 118 7.16 -15.35 -10.81
N SER A 119 7.85 -16.49 -10.71
CA SER A 119 8.98 -16.90 -11.55
C SER A 119 8.77 -18.34 -12.02
N ASN A 120 9.28 -18.65 -13.21
CA ASN A 120 9.25 -20.00 -13.75
C ASN A 120 10.24 -20.97 -13.06
N VAL A 121 11.21 -20.44 -12.30
CA VAL A 121 12.23 -21.23 -11.59
C VAL A 121 12.34 -20.75 -10.15
N ALA A 122 12.57 -21.69 -9.23
CA ALA A 122 12.80 -21.38 -7.83
C ALA A 122 14.20 -20.79 -7.63
N MET A 123 14.30 -19.66 -6.93
CA MET A 123 15.58 -19.03 -6.59
C MET A 123 15.44 -18.11 -5.39
N PRO A 124 16.55 -17.78 -4.71
CA PRO A 124 16.60 -16.62 -3.83
C PRO A 124 16.40 -15.33 -4.65
N ALA A 125 15.42 -14.51 -4.24
CA ALA A 125 15.25 -13.17 -4.79
C ALA A 125 14.67 -12.19 -3.75
N ASP A 126 15.01 -10.93 -4.01
CA ASP A 126 14.51 -9.74 -3.35
C ASP A 126 13.50 -9.06 -4.29
N VAL A 127 12.29 -8.81 -3.81
CA VAL A 127 11.21 -8.21 -4.60
C VAL A 127 10.75 -6.91 -3.94
N TYR A 128 10.92 -5.82 -4.68
CA TYR A 128 10.46 -4.49 -4.29
C TYR A 128 9.25 -4.11 -5.13
N VAL A 129 8.18 -3.63 -4.48
CA VAL A 129 6.90 -3.31 -5.14
C VAL A 129 6.47 -1.91 -4.75
N THR A 130 6.02 -1.13 -5.73
CA THR A 130 5.31 0.14 -5.56
C THR A 130 3.90 0.00 -6.15
N VAL A 131 2.89 0.51 -5.45
CA VAL A 131 1.48 0.46 -5.86
C VAL A 131 0.81 1.82 -5.70
N ASP A 132 -0.15 2.12 -6.58
CA ASP A 132 -1.11 3.24 -6.49
C ASP A 132 -2.49 2.85 -7.03
#